data_AF-A0A553JV98-F1
#
_entry.id   AF-A0A553JV98-F1
#
_cell.length_a   1.000
_cell.length_b   1.000
_cell.length_c   1.000
_cell.angle_alpha   90.00
_cell.angle_beta   90.00
_cell.angle_gamma   90.00
#
_symmetry.space_group_name_H-M   'P 1'
#
loop_
_entity.id
_entity.type
_entity.pdbx_description
1 polymer ?
#
loop_
_entity_poly.entity_id
_entity_poly.type
_entity_poly.pdbx_seq_one_letter_code
_entity_poly.pdbx_strand_id
1 'polypeptide(L)'
;MSNKTRILCATALFLPFLANAASSQDTGYTVSDQVIKDQRAALAKNTFGKGYGPQSPRDIDNIQGNNERTFAQAPAYTKMNLCNIHFHKNAEHKGGEFTQHAGNGDGYGYRGGYQYSGELSETELAPIEQEIGASKYGSLYPGDTIEVHYVHSTAKVTPGATLGACLSEANMNPQLRVETQVFVLVNDSEAEDFTDLTKLGMVNGLNQAVNIPSDSGKPVQYTGSTTGPGYNEKASPLQVSWSVRPEVIKLNIDSVGKWLESNAFDEDHAHGVRNLVVNPDLLSNAK
;
A
#
# COMPACT_ATOMS: atom_id res chain seq x y z
N MET A 1 -31.22 64.31 -49.37
CA MET A 1 -29.97 64.39 -48.59
C MET A 1 -29.87 63.15 -47.73
N SER A 2 -28.66 62.58 -47.70
CA SER A 2 -28.30 61.26 -47.18
C SER A 2 -28.42 61.19 -45.66
N ASN A 3 -28.86 60.04 -45.14
CA ASN A 3 -28.24 59.43 -43.96
C ASN A 3 -28.54 57.93 -43.92
N LYS A 4 -27.56 57.13 -44.36
CA LYS A 4 -27.54 55.68 -44.18
C LYS A 4 -26.87 55.38 -42.84
N THR A 5 -27.66 55.01 -41.84
CA THR A 5 -27.15 54.46 -40.58
C THR A 5 -26.66 53.03 -40.84
N ARG A 6 -25.35 52.79 -40.73
CA ARG A 6 -24.77 51.45 -40.76
C ARG A 6 -24.79 50.89 -39.34
N ILE A 7 -25.59 49.85 -39.11
CA ILE A 7 -25.57 49.07 -37.87
C ILE A 7 -24.51 47.99 -38.05
N LEU A 8 -23.48 48.04 -37.20
CA LEU A 8 -22.42 47.03 -37.13
C LEU A 8 -22.87 45.94 -36.13
N CYS A 9 -23.34 44.79 -36.62
CA CYS A 9 -23.58 43.63 -35.77
C CYS A 9 -22.24 42.95 -35.46
N ALA A 10 -21.76 43.10 -34.22
CA ALA A 10 -20.65 42.30 -33.71
C ALA A 10 -21.21 40.93 -33.28
N THR A 11 -20.94 39.89 -34.06
CA THR A 11 -21.18 38.50 -33.69
C THR A 11 -20.14 38.07 -32.65
N ALA A 12 -20.54 38.00 -31.39
CA ALA A 12 -19.75 37.36 -30.33
C ALA A 12 -19.77 35.84 -30.54
N LEU A 13 -18.68 35.28 -31.07
CA LEU A 13 -18.43 33.85 -31.09
C LEU A 13 -18.17 33.39 -29.65
N PHE A 14 -19.19 32.85 -28.99
CA PHE A 14 -19.03 32.09 -27.76
C PHE A 14 -18.38 30.75 -28.12
N LEU A 15 -17.06 30.64 -27.93
CA LEU A 15 -16.38 29.36 -27.84
C LEU A 15 -16.87 28.64 -26.57
N PRO A 16 -17.40 27.41 -26.66
CA PRO A 16 -17.63 26.61 -25.47
C PRO A 16 -16.25 26.26 -24.90
N PHE A 17 -15.90 26.86 -23.76
CA PHE A 17 -14.87 26.30 -22.91
C PHE A 17 -15.34 24.91 -22.50
N LEU A 18 -14.73 23.87 -23.06
CA LEU A 18 -14.75 22.53 -22.50
C LEU A 18 -14.08 22.65 -21.12
N ALA A 19 -14.89 22.79 -20.08
CA ALA A 19 -14.43 22.60 -18.72
C ALA A 19 -14.06 21.12 -18.60
N ASN A 20 -12.76 20.82 -18.69
CA ASN A 20 -12.24 19.61 -18.08
C ASN A 20 -12.60 19.69 -16.60
N ALA A 21 -13.59 18.89 -16.19
CA ALA A 21 -13.82 18.60 -14.79
C ALA A 21 -12.65 17.73 -14.32
N ALA A 22 -11.50 18.38 -14.07
CA ALA A 22 -10.60 17.86 -13.06
C ALA A 22 -11.44 17.81 -11.79
N SER A 23 -11.69 16.60 -11.29
CA SER A 23 -12.23 16.39 -9.95
C SER A 23 -11.51 17.37 -9.03
N SER A 24 -12.26 18.18 -8.29
CA SER A 24 -11.70 19.11 -7.31
C SER A 24 -10.89 18.31 -6.29
N GLN A 25 -9.60 18.12 -6.57
CA GLN A 25 -8.66 17.53 -5.64
C GLN A 25 -8.50 18.53 -4.51
N ASP A 26 -8.87 18.08 -3.32
CA ASP A 26 -8.66 18.70 -2.03
C ASP A 26 -7.21 19.24 -1.92
N THR A 27 -6.99 20.51 -2.25
CA THR A 27 -5.68 21.18 -2.26
C THR A 27 -5.15 21.51 -0.86
N GLY A 28 -5.57 20.77 0.16
CA GLY A 28 -5.07 20.91 1.52
C GLY A 28 -4.18 19.72 1.90
N TYR A 29 -3.05 19.98 2.54
CA TYR A 29 -2.25 19.00 3.28
C TYR A 29 -1.26 18.13 2.50
N THR A 30 -0.53 18.69 1.51
CA THR A 30 0.76 18.09 1.14
C THR A 30 1.91 18.76 1.89
N VAL A 31 2.75 17.98 2.57
CA VAL A 31 3.95 18.49 3.23
C VAL A 31 5.11 18.67 2.24
N SER A 32 6.06 19.55 2.56
CA SER A 32 7.23 19.77 1.71
C SER A 32 8.21 18.60 1.76
N ASP A 33 9.06 18.48 0.74
CA ASP A 33 10.14 17.48 0.71
C ASP A 33 11.09 17.60 1.92
N GLN A 34 11.21 18.82 2.46
CA GLN A 34 12.02 19.07 3.66
C GLN A 34 11.47 18.33 4.89
N VAL A 35 10.14 18.25 5.05
CA VAL A 35 9.53 17.48 6.15
C VAL A 35 9.89 16.00 6.03
N ILE A 36 9.75 15.41 4.83
CA ILE A 36 10.09 13.99 4.61
C ILE A 36 11.58 13.73 4.80
N LYS A 37 12.44 14.68 4.38
CA LYS A 37 13.88 14.62 4.60
C LYS A 37 14.23 14.65 6.08
N ASP A 38 13.59 15.53 6.85
CA ASP A 38 13.82 15.65 8.30
C ASP A 38 13.34 14.39 9.04
N GLN A 39 12.22 13.80 8.63
CA GLN A 39 11.74 12.53 9.19
C GLN A 39 12.74 11.38 8.93
N ARG A 40 13.25 11.26 7.71
CA ARG A 40 14.29 10.27 7.37
C ARG A 40 15.59 10.49 8.15
N ALA A 41 15.99 11.75 8.35
CA ALA A 41 17.15 12.09 9.17
C ALA A 41 16.93 11.71 10.66
N ALA A 42 15.74 11.98 11.19
CA ALA A 42 15.34 11.59 12.53
C ALA A 42 15.35 10.07 12.70
N LEU A 43 14.81 9.31 11.73
CA LEU A 43 14.89 7.85 11.71
C LEU A 43 16.33 7.36 11.80
N ALA A 44 17.22 7.86 10.94
CA ALA A 44 18.63 7.46 10.96
C ALA A 44 19.29 7.75 12.32
N LYS A 45 19.12 8.97 12.83
CA LYS A 45 19.64 9.38 14.16
C LYS A 45 19.08 8.52 15.29
N ASN A 46 17.79 8.23 15.26
CA ASN A 46 17.11 7.46 16.30
C ASN A 46 17.40 5.96 16.23
N THR A 47 18.03 5.48 15.16
CA THR A 47 18.39 4.08 14.93
C THR A 47 19.87 3.81 15.20
N PHE A 48 20.74 4.80 14.92
CA PHE A 48 22.19 4.66 14.99
C PHE A 48 22.67 4.10 16.34
N GLY A 49 23.49 3.04 16.28
CA GLY A 49 24.13 2.44 17.45
C GLY A 49 23.21 1.63 18.38
N LYS A 50 21.90 1.51 18.09
CA LYS A 50 20.93 0.86 19.00
C LYS A 50 20.65 -0.61 18.70
N GLY A 51 21.25 -1.16 17.65
CA GLY A 51 21.13 -2.59 17.32
C GLY A 51 19.85 -2.99 16.59
N TYR A 52 19.07 -2.05 16.05
CA TYR A 52 17.94 -2.36 15.18
C TYR A 52 18.39 -3.11 13.92
N GLY A 53 17.53 -4.03 13.48
CA GLY A 53 17.67 -4.67 12.18
C GLY A 53 17.35 -3.73 11.01
N PRO A 54 17.47 -4.23 9.78
CA PRO A 54 17.01 -3.53 8.58
C PRO A 54 15.55 -3.08 8.69
N GLN A 55 15.21 -1.98 8.03
CA GLN A 55 13.91 -1.32 8.09
C GLN A 55 13.15 -1.46 6.77
N SER A 56 11.83 -1.27 6.84
CA SER A 56 10.91 -1.34 5.69
C SER A 56 9.93 -0.15 5.71
N PRO A 57 9.33 0.22 4.58
CA PRO A 57 9.41 -0.38 3.25
C PRO A 57 10.63 0.09 2.44
N ARG A 58 10.93 -0.58 1.32
CA ARG A 58 12.06 -0.29 0.42
C ARG A 58 11.64 -0.15 -1.05
N ASP A 59 12.55 0.40 -1.86
CA ASP A 59 12.54 0.16 -3.30
C ASP A 59 12.99 -1.28 -3.56
N ILE A 60 12.14 -2.11 -4.19
CA ILE A 60 12.40 -3.53 -4.46
C ILE A 60 13.25 -3.73 -5.73
N ASP A 61 13.36 -2.73 -6.61
CA ASP A 61 14.26 -2.76 -7.77
C ASP A 61 15.72 -2.47 -7.35
N ASN A 62 15.89 -1.73 -6.25
CA ASN A 62 17.17 -1.62 -5.58
C ASN A 62 17.34 -2.81 -4.64
N ILE A 63 18.26 -3.73 -4.92
CA ILE A 63 18.49 -4.91 -4.05
C ILE A 63 19.58 -4.70 -2.99
N GLN A 64 20.22 -3.53 -2.93
CA GLN A 64 21.38 -3.30 -2.08
C GLN A 64 21.00 -2.78 -0.69
N GLY A 65 21.79 -3.15 0.31
CA GLY A 65 21.72 -2.60 1.66
C GLY A 65 22.99 -2.88 2.45
N ASN A 66 23.34 -1.97 3.34
CA ASN A 66 24.56 -2.02 4.16
C ASN A 66 24.29 -2.51 5.58
N ASN A 67 23.03 -2.73 5.97
CA ASN A 67 22.71 -3.19 7.31
C ASN A 67 23.09 -4.68 7.47
N GLU A 68 24.18 -4.92 8.19
CA GLU A 68 24.72 -6.26 8.43
C GLU A 68 23.98 -7.03 9.56
N ARG A 69 23.00 -6.41 10.24
CA ARG A 69 22.24 -7.10 11.28
C ARG A 69 21.33 -8.13 10.62
N THR A 70 21.66 -9.40 10.84
CA THR A 70 20.92 -10.54 10.29
C THR A 70 20.11 -11.24 11.36
N PHE A 71 19.00 -11.83 10.94
CA PHE A 71 18.18 -12.73 11.73
C PHE A 71 17.76 -13.91 10.86
N ALA A 72 17.30 -14.99 11.50
CA ALA A 72 16.87 -16.17 10.77
C ALA A 72 15.73 -15.81 9.80
N GLN A 73 15.88 -16.20 8.54
CA GLN A 73 14.80 -16.06 7.57
C GLN A 73 13.62 -16.92 8.00
N ALA A 74 12.43 -16.32 8.03
CA ALA A 74 11.20 -17.02 8.35
C ALA A 74 10.96 -18.18 7.37
N PRO A 75 10.35 -19.29 7.82
CA PRO A 75 9.91 -20.36 6.92
C PRO A 75 9.00 -19.82 5.79
N ALA A 76 8.79 -20.63 4.75
CA ALA A 76 7.75 -20.33 3.77
C ALA A 76 6.39 -20.17 4.45
N TYR A 77 5.54 -19.27 3.94
CA TYR A 77 4.24 -18.94 4.55
C TYR A 77 3.32 -20.16 4.74
N THR A 78 3.43 -21.16 3.85
CA THR A 78 2.70 -22.44 3.92
C THR A 78 3.08 -23.32 5.13
N LYS A 79 4.09 -22.92 5.90
CA LYS A 79 4.55 -23.58 7.14
C LYS A 79 4.33 -22.70 8.39
N MET A 80 3.58 -21.60 8.25
CA MET A 80 3.33 -20.62 9.31
C MET A 80 1.83 -20.38 9.46
N ASN A 81 1.38 -19.83 10.59
CA ASN A 81 -0.02 -19.42 10.73
C ASN A 81 -0.20 -18.02 10.14
N LEU A 82 -1.13 -17.86 9.21
CA LEU A 82 -1.70 -16.55 8.89
C LEU A 82 -2.34 -16.00 10.17
N CYS A 83 -1.96 -14.77 10.53
CA CYS A 83 -2.43 -14.08 11.72
C CYS A 83 -3.15 -12.78 11.41
N ASN A 84 -2.86 -12.12 10.29
CA ASN A 84 -3.51 -10.88 9.92
C ASN A 84 -3.46 -10.67 8.40
N ILE A 85 -4.51 -10.03 7.86
CA ILE A 85 -4.51 -9.43 6.53
C ILE A 85 -4.97 -7.98 6.70
N HIS A 86 -4.20 -7.06 6.15
CA HIS A 86 -4.55 -5.65 6.07
C HIS A 86 -4.03 -5.08 4.76
N PHE A 87 -4.43 -3.85 4.42
CA PHE A 87 -3.93 -3.18 3.23
C PHE A 87 -3.79 -1.68 3.42
N HIS A 88 -2.92 -1.09 2.61
CA HIS A 88 -2.63 0.33 2.59
C HIS A 88 -3.20 0.96 1.32
N LYS A 89 -3.60 2.24 1.42
CA LYS A 89 -3.89 3.04 0.23
C LYS A 89 -2.58 3.54 -0.36
N ASN A 90 -2.35 3.21 -1.63
CA ASN A 90 -1.06 3.20 -2.31
C ASN A 90 -0.09 2.16 -1.74
N ALA A 91 0.92 1.82 -2.52
CA ALA A 91 1.99 0.93 -2.11
C ALA A 91 2.95 1.62 -1.12
N GLU A 92 3.28 0.89 -0.05
CA GLU A 92 4.35 1.22 0.88
C GLU A 92 5.70 0.99 0.21
N HIS A 93 5.82 -0.10 -0.56
CA HIS A 93 6.98 -0.39 -1.38
C HIS A 93 6.97 0.42 -2.67
N LYS A 94 8.16 0.50 -3.30
CA LYS A 94 8.34 1.03 -4.65
C LYS A 94 9.00 -0.04 -5.51
N GLY A 95 8.61 -0.19 -6.76
CA GLY A 95 9.34 -1.00 -7.74
C GLY A 95 8.40 -1.72 -8.69
N GLY A 96 8.95 -2.44 -9.66
CA GLY A 96 8.14 -3.10 -10.68
C GLY A 96 7.12 -2.16 -11.33
N GLU A 97 5.84 -2.46 -11.17
CA GLU A 97 4.74 -1.69 -11.77
C GLU A 97 4.15 -0.59 -10.87
N PHE A 98 4.68 -0.39 -9.66
CA PHE A 98 4.23 0.63 -8.71
C PHE A 98 5.37 1.62 -8.37
N THR A 99 5.66 2.52 -9.31
CA THR A 99 6.80 3.46 -9.19
C THR A 99 6.41 4.94 -9.19
N GLN A 100 5.17 5.25 -9.58
CA GLN A 100 4.64 6.61 -9.58
C GLN A 100 4.42 7.10 -8.16
N HIS A 101 5.13 8.15 -7.75
CA HIS A 101 5.00 8.72 -6.41
C HIS A 101 3.71 9.54 -6.30
N ALA A 102 2.85 9.22 -5.33
CA ALA A 102 1.58 9.93 -5.09
C ALA A 102 1.77 11.34 -4.49
N GLY A 103 3.01 11.69 -4.11
CA GLY A 103 3.35 12.91 -3.39
C GLY A 103 3.63 12.64 -1.91
N ASN A 104 3.99 13.68 -1.17
CA ASN A 104 4.38 13.53 0.24
C ASN A 104 3.20 13.34 1.20
N GLY A 105 1.96 13.52 0.72
CA GLY A 105 0.77 13.47 1.55
C GLY A 105 0.84 14.38 2.78
N ASP A 106 0.17 13.96 3.85
CA ASP A 106 0.09 14.73 5.10
C ASP A 106 1.35 14.64 5.99
N GLY A 107 2.36 13.87 5.59
CA GLY A 107 3.57 13.57 6.38
C GLY A 107 3.35 12.56 7.51
N TYR A 108 2.12 12.09 7.71
CA TYR A 108 1.71 11.09 8.69
C TYR A 108 1.17 9.81 8.05
N GLY A 109 1.38 9.66 6.74
CA GLY A 109 1.20 8.44 5.97
C GLY A 109 -0.03 8.41 5.08
N TYR A 110 -0.92 9.39 5.16
CA TYR A 110 -2.06 9.44 4.25
C TYR A 110 -1.73 10.29 3.03
N ARG A 111 -2.28 9.89 1.87
CA ARG A 111 -2.08 10.56 0.56
C ARG A 111 -0.62 10.55 0.07
N GLY A 112 0.21 9.64 0.58
CA GLY A 112 1.57 9.37 0.10
C GLY A 112 1.69 7.99 -0.55
N GLY A 113 2.93 7.51 -0.75
CA GLY A 113 3.19 6.16 -1.26
C GLY A 113 3.35 6.10 -2.77
N TYR A 114 3.23 4.89 -3.32
CA TYR A 114 3.44 4.62 -4.75
C TYR A 114 2.21 4.02 -5.43
N GLN A 115 1.97 4.46 -6.65
CA GLN A 115 0.81 4.08 -7.46
C GLN A 115 1.25 3.18 -8.61
N TYR A 116 0.33 2.31 -9.02
CA TYR A 116 0.41 1.60 -10.28
C TYR A 116 0.70 2.58 -11.41
N SER A 117 1.67 2.22 -12.25
CA SER A 117 2.25 3.09 -13.28
C SER A 117 1.79 2.73 -14.70
N GLY A 118 0.93 1.72 -14.83
CA GLY A 118 0.34 1.32 -16.11
C GLY A 118 -0.97 2.05 -16.42
N GLU A 119 -1.61 1.64 -17.50
CA GLU A 119 -2.84 2.26 -18.01
C GLU A 119 -4.08 1.44 -17.64
N LEU A 120 -5.19 2.14 -17.44
CA LEU A 120 -6.53 1.58 -17.24
C LEU A 120 -7.48 2.13 -18.29
N SER A 121 -8.46 1.33 -18.71
CA SER A 121 -9.48 1.77 -19.66
C SER A 121 -10.49 2.72 -19.00
N GLU A 122 -11.25 3.45 -19.82
CA GLU A 122 -12.35 4.28 -19.32
C GLU A 122 -13.43 3.47 -18.58
N THR A 123 -13.65 2.20 -18.96
CA THR A 123 -14.61 1.33 -18.28
C THR A 123 -14.09 0.88 -16.92
N GLU A 124 -12.80 0.55 -16.83
CA GLU A 124 -12.15 0.18 -15.56
C GLU A 124 -12.11 1.33 -14.56
N LEU A 125 -12.05 2.57 -15.05
CA LEU A 125 -12.08 3.80 -14.25
C LEU A 125 -13.49 4.34 -14.01
N ALA A 126 -14.53 3.69 -14.53
CA ALA A 126 -15.89 4.19 -14.39
C ALA A 126 -16.27 4.30 -12.90
N PRO A 127 -16.89 5.41 -12.46
CA PRO A 127 -17.22 5.63 -11.07
C PRO A 127 -18.20 4.56 -10.55
N ILE A 128 -18.07 4.23 -9.28
CA ILE A 128 -19.03 3.40 -8.53
C ILE A 128 -19.99 4.28 -7.73
N GLU A 129 -21.21 3.79 -7.48
CA GLU A 129 -22.22 4.55 -6.72
C GLU A 129 -21.97 4.52 -5.20
N GLN A 130 -21.34 3.44 -4.72
CA GLN A 130 -21.12 3.19 -3.30
C GLN A 130 -19.80 3.78 -2.82
N GLU A 131 -19.81 4.32 -1.61
CA GLU A 131 -18.60 4.77 -0.93
C GLU A 131 -17.93 3.58 -0.23
N ILE A 132 -16.69 3.27 -0.60
CA ILE A 132 -15.96 2.10 -0.08
C ILE A 132 -14.84 2.55 0.85
N GLY A 133 -14.80 1.95 2.06
CA GLY A 133 -13.73 2.18 3.03
C GLY A 133 -13.63 3.63 3.51
N ALA A 134 -14.77 4.29 3.71
CA ALA A 134 -14.84 5.68 4.10
C ALA A 134 -14.11 5.94 5.42
N SER A 135 -13.22 6.94 5.42
CA SER A 135 -12.52 7.41 6.61
C SER A 135 -12.38 8.93 6.58
N LYS A 136 -11.87 9.52 7.67
CA LYS A 136 -11.52 10.96 7.68
C LYS A 136 -10.44 11.35 6.66
N TYR A 137 -9.76 10.37 6.05
CA TYR A 137 -8.72 10.57 5.05
C TYR A 137 -9.19 10.32 3.61
N GLY A 138 -10.44 9.92 3.43
CA GLY A 138 -11.06 9.61 2.14
C GLY A 138 -11.46 8.14 2.02
N SER A 139 -11.92 7.82 0.82
CA SER A 139 -12.53 6.53 0.43
C SER A 139 -11.71 5.91 -0.72
N LEU A 140 -12.03 4.67 -1.10
CA LEU A 140 -11.43 3.98 -2.25
C LEU A 140 -12.22 4.24 -3.53
N TYR A 141 -11.50 4.38 -4.65
CA TYR A 141 -12.06 4.64 -5.98
C TYR A 141 -11.39 3.75 -7.03
N PRO A 142 -12.07 3.45 -8.15
CA PRO A 142 -11.43 2.86 -9.31
C PRO A 142 -10.20 3.68 -9.74
N GLY A 143 -9.08 3.00 -10.01
CA GLY A 143 -7.76 3.57 -10.26
C GLY A 143 -6.86 3.69 -9.03
N ASP A 144 -7.40 3.58 -7.81
CA ASP A 144 -6.56 3.56 -6.61
C ASP A 144 -5.69 2.30 -6.58
N THR A 145 -4.44 2.46 -6.13
CA THR A 145 -3.54 1.36 -5.83
C THR A 145 -3.69 0.96 -4.37
N ILE A 146 -3.64 -0.35 -4.07
CA ILE A 146 -3.53 -0.84 -2.70
C ILE A 146 -2.39 -1.85 -2.59
N GLU A 147 -1.71 -1.85 -1.45
CA GLU A 147 -0.75 -2.90 -1.10
C GLU A 147 -1.29 -3.72 0.05
N VAL A 148 -1.43 -5.02 -0.18
CA VAL A 148 -2.04 -5.98 0.75
C VAL A 148 -0.94 -6.81 1.39
N HIS A 149 -1.01 -6.94 2.71
CA HIS A 149 -0.08 -7.71 3.52
C HIS A 149 -0.76 -8.95 4.10
N TYR A 150 -0.29 -10.14 3.71
CA TYR A 150 -0.64 -11.40 4.36
C TYR A 150 0.42 -11.72 5.41
N VAL A 151 0.12 -11.39 6.66
CA VAL A 151 1.07 -11.52 7.79
C VAL A 151 0.98 -12.90 8.39
N HIS A 152 2.15 -13.54 8.52
CA HIS A 152 2.30 -14.90 9.04
C HIS A 152 3.23 -14.92 10.25
N SER A 153 2.97 -15.84 11.17
CA SER A 153 3.74 -16.06 12.39
C SER A 153 4.04 -17.54 12.59
N THR A 154 5.24 -17.84 13.11
CA THR A 154 5.56 -19.20 13.59
C THR A 154 4.88 -19.52 14.93
N ALA A 155 4.28 -18.53 15.60
CA ALA A 155 3.50 -18.79 16.81
C ALA A 155 2.23 -19.58 16.48
N LYS A 156 1.69 -20.26 17.49
CA LYS A 156 0.37 -20.89 17.42
C LYS A 156 -0.69 -19.82 17.69
N VAL A 157 -1.15 -19.18 16.62
CA VAL A 157 -2.10 -18.05 16.64
C VAL A 157 -3.19 -18.26 15.60
N THR A 158 -4.27 -17.49 15.73
CA THR A 158 -5.39 -17.44 14.79
C THR A 158 -5.48 -16.06 14.14
N PRO A 159 -6.09 -15.93 12.95
CA PRO A 159 -6.42 -14.65 12.34
C PRO A 159 -7.11 -13.70 13.33
N GLY A 160 -6.69 -12.43 13.34
CA GLY A 160 -7.27 -11.42 14.21
C GLY A 160 -6.78 -10.01 13.89
N ALA A 161 -7.38 -9.05 14.58
CA ALA A 161 -7.05 -7.64 14.42
C ALA A 161 -5.63 -7.30 14.88
N THR A 162 -5.02 -6.38 14.13
CA THR A 162 -3.70 -5.79 14.42
C THR A 162 -2.53 -6.79 14.40
N LEU A 163 -1.32 -6.25 14.50
CA LEU A 163 -0.10 -7.02 14.72
C LEU A 163 -0.12 -7.87 16.00
N GLY A 164 -0.95 -7.51 16.98
CA GLY A 164 -1.10 -8.28 18.22
C GLY A 164 -1.55 -9.73 17.98
N ALA A 165 -2.37 -9.97 16.96
CA ALA A 165 -2.82 -11.33 16.59
C ALA A 165 -1.67 -12.23 16.12
N CYS A 166 -0.54 -11.66 15.71
CA CYS A 166 0.64 -12.39 15.26
C CYS A 166 1.58 -12.80 16.40
N LEU A 167 1.32 -12.33 17.62
CA LEU A 167 2.15 -12.54 18.81
C LEU A 167 1.42 -13.43 19.82
N SER A 168 2.18 -14.06 20.72
CA SER A 168 1.63 -14.91 21.78
C SER A 168 2.47 -14.78 23.04
N GLU A 169 1.85 -14.72 24.21
CA GLU A 169 2.58 -14.70 25.49
C GLU A 169 3.46 -15.96 25.68
N ALA A 170 3.05 -17.09 25.09
CA ALA A 170 3.81 -18.34 25.13
C ALA A 170 4.99 -18.38 24.15
N ASN A 171 5.06 -17.43 23.20
CA ASN A 171 6.16 -17.31 22.23
C ASN A 171 6.55 -15.84 22.07
N MET A 172 7.59 -15.43 22.80
CA MET A 172 8.07 -14.06 22.83
C MET A 172 8.95 -13.66 21.62
N ASN A 173 9.29 -14.61 20.75
CA ASN A 173 10.17 -14.36 19.59
C ASN A 173 9.72 -15.13 18.34
N PRO A 174 8.45 -15.03 17.90
CA PRO A 174 8.04 -15.67 16.67
C PRO A 174 8.79 -15.08 15.48
N GLN A 175 9.04 -15.91 14.46
CA GLN A 175 9.47 -15.39 13.17
C GLN A 175 8.25 -14.87 12.44
N LEU A 176 8.36 -13.64 11.93
CA LEU A 176 7.31 -12.98 11.16
C LEU A 176 7.65 -13.00 9.68
N ARG A 177 6.65 -13.25 8.85
CA ARG A 177 6.74 -13.20 7.41
C ARG A 177 5.57 -12.43 6.83
N VAL A 178 5.83 -11.60 5.83
CA VAL A 178 4.78 -10.92 5.07
C VAL A 178 4.91 -11.33 3.61
N GLU A 179 3.83 -11.91 3.08
CA GLU A 179 3.63 -12.00 1.63
C GLU A 179 2.86 -10.76 1.18
N THR A 180 3.39 -10.06 0.20
CA THR A 180 2.85 -8.78 -0.27
C THR A 180 2.39 -8.89 -1.70
N GLN A 181 1.20 -8.35 -1.95
CA GLN A 181 0.61 -8.17 -3.28
C GLN A 181 0.24 -6.71 -3.46
N VAL A 182 0.47 -6.17 -4.66
CA VAL A 182 -0.01 -4.84 -5.03
C VAL A 182 -1.13 -5.01 -6.04
N PHE A 183 -2.23 -4.30 -5.81
CA PHE A 183 -3.40 -4.32 -6.67
C PHE A 183 -3.74 -2.91 -7.15
N VAL A 184 -4.38 -2.84 -8.31
CA VAL A 184 -5.09 -1.64 -8.77
C VAL A 184 -6.58 -1.93 -8.80
N LEU A 185 -7.36 -1.04 -8.19
CA LEU A 185 -8.80 -1.19 -8.09
C LEU A 185 -9.44 -0.82 -9.43
N VAL A 186 -10.32 -1.68 -9.94
CA VAL A 186 -11.04 -1.44 -11.19
C VAL A 186 -12.53 -1.71 -11.02
N ASN A 187 -13.35 -0.98 -11.76
CA ASN A 187 -14.78 -1.25 -11.92
C ASN A 187 -14.98 -2.30 -13.03
N ASP A 188 -14.62 -3.54 -12.72
CA ASP A 188 -14.73 -4.69 -13.61
C ASP A 188 -15.09 -5.94 -12.79
N SER A 189 -16.21 -6.58 -13.11
CA SER A 189 -16.66 -7.80 -12.42
C SER A 189 -15.85 -9.03 -12.77
N GLU A 190 -15.07 -9.00 -13.85
CA GLU A 190 -14.20 -10.10 -14.29
C GLU A 190 -12.78 -9.99 -13.71
N ALA A 191 -12.46 -8.88 -13.02
CA ALA A 191 -11.21 -8.75 -12.27
C ALA A 191 -11.22 -9.63 -11.00
N GLU A 192 -10.05 -9.78 -10.36
CA GLU A 192 -9.91 -10.65 -9.19
C GLU A 192 -10.86 -10.22 -8.04
N ASP A 193 -11.32 -11.21 -7.27
CA ASP A 193 -12.25 -11.00 -6.14
C ASP A 193 -11.47 -11.02 -4.82
N PHE A 194 -11.44 -9.89 -4.11
CA PHE A 194 -10.72 -9.75 -2.85
C PHE A 194 -11.24 -10.68 -1.75
N THR A 195 -12.53 -11.00 -1.74
CA THR A 195 -13.09 -11.96 -0.78
C THR A 195 -12.61 -13.39 -1.05
N ASP A 196 -12.35 -13.73 -2.32
CA ASP A 196 -11.73 -15.01 -2.66
C ASP A 196 -10.23 -15.02 -2.35
N LEU A 197 -9.49 -13.95 -2.70
CA LEU A 197 -8.05 -13.83 -2.43
C LEU A 197 -7.72 -13.81 -0.93
N THR A 198 -8.65 -13.38 -0.09
CA THR A 198 -8.51 -13.33 1.38
C THR A 198 -9.22 -14.48 2.09
N LYS A 199 -9.77 -15.44 1.34
CA LYS A 199 -10.52 -16.57 1.89
C LYS A 199 -9.67 -17.36 2.89
N LEU A 200 -10.15 -17.40 4.12
CA LEU A 200 -9.49 -18.12 5.21
C LEU A 200 -9.75 -19.63 5.11
N GLY A 201 -8.73 -20.40 5.46
CA GLY A 201 -8.82 -21.85 5.55
C GLY A 201 -7.73 -22.42 6.45
N MET A 202 -7.79 -23.74 6.63
CA MET A 202 -6.78 -24.49 7.36
C MET A 202 -6.09 -25.48 6.42
N VAL A 203 -4.77 -25.36 6.30
CA VAL A 203 -3.96 -26.24 5.46
C VAL A 203 -2.91 -26.89 6.35
N ASN A 204 -2.89 -28.22 6.42
CA ASN A 204 -1.95 -28.98 7.26
C ASN A 204 -1.95 -28.53 8.74
N GLY A 205 -3.11 -28.13 9.26
CA GLY A 205 -3.27 -27.68 10.65
C GLY A 205 -2.81 -26.23 10.92
N LEU A 206 -2.53 -25.45 9.87
CA LEU A 206 -2.12 -24.04 9.96
C LEU A 206 -3.19 -23.14 9.33
N ASN A 207 -3.45 -21.99 9.96
CA ASN A 207 -4.32 -20.96 9.38
C ASN A 207 -3.67 -20.36 8.13
N GLN A 208 -4.44 -20.17 7.05
CA GLN A 208 -3.96 -19.68 5.75
C GLN A 208 -5.02 -18.82 5.07
N ALA A 209 -4.58 -17.91 4.19
CA ALA A 209 -5.37 -17.47 3.06
C ALA A 209 -5.10 -18.44 1.91
N VAL A 210 -6.13 -19.13 1.44
CA VAL A 210 -5.92 -20.31 0.56
C VAL A 210 -5.72 -19.96 -0.90
N ASN A 211 -5.98 -18.70 -1.27
CA ASN A 211 -5.95 -18.22 -2.65
C ASN A 211 -5.02 -17.00 -2.83
N ILE A 212 -3.92 -16.91 -2.07
CA ILE A 212 -2.93 -15.84 -2.30
C ILE A 212 -2.38 -15.99 -3.74
N PRO A 213 -2.42 -14.94 -4.58
CA PRO A 213 -1.90 -15.00 -5.93
C PRO A 213 -0.42 -15.38 -5.97
N SER A 214 0.00 -16.07 -7.03
CA SER A 214 1.36 -16.60 -7.13
C SER A 214 2.10 -16.25 -8.43
N ASP A 215 1.44 -15.48 -9.28
CA ASP A 215 1.78 -15.22 -10.68
C ASP A 215 2.00 -13.74 -11.01
N SER A 216 1.95 -12.83 -10.02
CA SER A 216 2.33 -11.41 -10.14
C SER A 216 3.85 -11.18 -10.13
N GLY A 217 4.57 -11.96 -10.92
CA GLY A 217 6.03 -11.86 -11.02
C GLY A 217 6.79 -12.52 -9.87
N LYS A 218 8.10 -12.72 -10.04
CA LYS A 218 8.96 -13.35 -9.03
C LYS A 218 9.11 -12.45 -7.80
N PRO A 219 8.85 -12.93 -6.57
CA PRO A 219 8.92 -12.10 -5.39
C PRO A 219 10.37 -11.70 -5.07
N VAL A 220 10.55 -10.43 -4.71
CA VAL A 220 11.77 -9.89 -4.10
C VAL A 220 11.69 -10.15 -2.59
N GLN A 221 12.65 -10.93 -2.09
CA GLN A 221 12.71 -11.33 -0.70
C GLN A 221 13.84 -10.63 0.04
N TYR A 222 13.55 -10.09 1.22
CA TYR A 222 14.53 -9.40 2.03
C TYR A 222 14.17 -9.42 3.52
N THR A 223 15.16 -9.18 4.38
CA THR A 223 14.93 -9.02 5.82
C THR A 223 14.65 -7.56 6.13
N GLY A 224 13.57 -7.27 6.83
CA GLY A 224 13.14 -5.92 7.15
C GLY A 224 12.51 -5.81 8.53
N SER A 225 11.63 -4.84 8.68
CA SER A 225 10.87 -4.61 9.90
C SER A 225 9.39 -4.44 9.60
N THR A 226 8.55 -4.29 10.62
CA THR A 226 7.17 -3.85 10.38
C THR A 226 7.15 -2.42 9.86
N THR A 227 6.15 -2.14 9.04
CA THR A 227 5.90 -0.83 8.43
C THR A 227 4.84 -0.06 9.23
N GLY A 228 4.32 1.02 8.63
CA GLY A 228 3.36 1.92 9.25
C GLY A 228 3.93 3.32 9.57
N PRO A 229 3.13 4.38 9.41
CA PRO A 229 3.62 5.76 9.49
C PRO A 229 4.13 6.18 10.87
N GLY A 230 3.72 5.47 11.93
CA GLY A 230 4.28 5.64 13.26
C GLY A 230 5.79 5.40 13.35
N TYR A 231 6.41 4.78 12.33
CA TYR A 231 7.85 4.55 12.23
C TYR A 231 8.57 5.55 11.30
N ASN A 232 7.93 6.64 10.85
CA ASN A 232 8.60 7.64 10.01
C ASN A 232 9.88 8.22 10.63
N GLU A 233 9.94 8.32 11.96
CA GLU A 233 11.07 8.92 12.70
C GLU A 233 11.74 7.97 13.70
N LYS A 234 11.22 6.75 13.88
CA LYS A 234 11.76 5.73 14.79
C LYS A 234 11.81 4.38 14.11
N ALA A 235 12.84 3.58 14.42
CA ALA A 235 12.93 2.22 13.90
C ALA A 235 11.85 1.32 14.52
N SER A 236 11.31 0.42 13.70
CA SER A 236 10.54 -0.71 14.23
C SER A 236 11.51 -1.74 14.83
N PRO A 237 11.20 -2.27 16.03
CA PRO A 237 12.03 -3.28 16.68
C PRO A 237 11.84 -4.69 16.11
N LEU A 238 10.73 -4.94 15.40
CA LEU A 238 10.40 -6.28 14.94
C LEU A 238 11.16 -6.65 13.67
N GLN A 239 11.53 -7.92 13.60
CA GLN A 239 12.25 -8.53 12.51
C GLN A 239 11.28 -9.30 11.62
N VAL A 240 11.18 -8.91 10.36
CA VAL A 240 10.18 -9.43 9.41
C VAL A 240 10.87 -9.91 8.15
N SER A 241 10.56 -11.13 7.71
CA SER A 241 10.94 -11.60 6.37
C SER A 241 9.89 -11.15 5.37
N TRP A 242 10.28 -10.30 4.43
CA TRP A 242 9.38 -9.78 3.38
C TRP A 242 9.51 -10.58 2.10
N SER A 243 8.41 -10.64 1.36
CA SER A 243 8.27 -11.27 0.04
C SER A 243 7.32 -10.41 -0.77
N VAL A 244 7.87 -9.52 -1.60
CA VAL A 244 7.11 -8.50 -2.33
C VAL A 244 7.12 -8.80 -3.81
N ARG A 245 5.94 -8.92 -4.40
CA ARG A 245 5.79 -9.19 -5.83
C ARG A 245 5.74 -7.90 -6.65
N PRO A 246 6.43 -7.84 -7.81
CA PRO A 246 6.63 -6.59 -8.54
C PRO A 246 5.50 -6.22 -9.51
N GLU A 247 4.63 -7.16 -9.89
CA GLU A 247 3.56 -6.91 -10.85
C GLU A 247 2.23 -6.62 -10.12
N VAL A 248 1.41 -5.77 -10.72
CA VAL A 248 0.14 -5.33 -10.15
C VAL A 248 -1.01 -6.15 -10.74
N ILE A 249 -1.89 -6.63 -9.88
CA ILE A 249 -3.10 -7.36 -10.27
C ILE A 249 -4.30 -6.41 -10.26
N LYS A 250 -5.17 -6.53 -11.27
CA LYS A 250 -6.46 -5.81 -11.28
C LYS A 250 -7.44 -6.47 -10.33
N LEU A 251 -8.03 -5.68 -9.45
CA LEU A 251 -8.92 -6.16 -8.39
C LEU A 251 -10.27 -5.47 -8.50
N ASN A 252 -11.35 -6.25 -8.50
CA ASN A 252 -12.71 -5.73 -8.52
C ASN A 252 -12.97 -4.92 -7.24
N ILE A 253 -13.19 -3.62 -7.38
CA ILE A 253 -13.36 -2.72 -6.22
C ILE A 253 -14.56 -3.09 -5.34
N ASP A 254 -15.65 -3.59 -5.91
CA ASP A 254 -16.85 -3.95 -5.15
C ASP A 254 -16.58 -5.12 -4.18
N SER A 255 -15.66 -6.02 -4.56
CA SER A 255 -15.24 -7.13 -3.70
C SER A 255 -14.44 -6.65 -2.48
N VAL A 256 -13.71 -5.54 -2.61
CA VAL A 256 -13.03 -4.87 -1.48
C VAL A 256 -14.06 -4.26 -0.54
N GLY A 257 -15.08 -3.58 -1.08
CA GLY A 257 -16.20 -3.05 -0.30
C GLY A 257 -16.87 -4.13 0.53
N LYS A 258 -17.23 -5.25 -0.11
CA LYS A 258 -17.84 -6.40 0.57
C LYS A 258 -16.95 -6.99 1.67
N TRP A 259 -15.64 -7.05 1.47
CA TRP A 259 -14.71 -7.54 2.50
C TRP A 259 -14.61 -6.61 3.72
N LEU A 260 -14.66 -5.29 3.49
CA LEU A 260 -14.64 -4.29 4.56
C LEU A 260 -15.91 -4.28 5.40
N GLU A 261 -17.05 -4.75 4.89
CA GLU A 261 -18.28 -4.91 5.68
C GLU A 261 -18.14 -5.95 6.80
N SER A 262 -17.35 -7.01 6.56
CA SER A 262 -17.12 -8.06 7.55
C SER A 262 -15.87 -8.89 7.22
N ASN A 263 -14.86 -8.78 8.06
CA ASN A 263 -13.65 -9.61 8.01
C ASN A 263 -13.17 -9.96 9.42
N ALA A 264 -12.24 -10.93 9.51
CA ALA A 264 -11.71 -11.42 10.78
C ALA A 264 -10.67 -10.49 11.43
N PHE A 265 -10.37 -9.34 10.81
CA PHE A 265 -9.23 -8.49 11.14
C PHE A 265 -9.66 -7.11 11.66
N ASP A 266 -10.97 -6.86 11.79
CA ASP A 266 -11.56 -5.57 12.15
C ASP A 266 -11.11 -4.41 11.22
N GLU A 267 -10.83 -4.72 9.96
CA GLU A 267 -10.43 -3.74 8.94
C GLU A 267 -11.67 -3.11 8.30
N ASP A 268 -11.78 -1.78 8.34
CA ASP A 268 -12.93 -1.03 7.81
C ASP A 268 -12.52 0.08 6.81
N HIS A 269 -11.22 0.34 6.66
CA HIS A 269 -10.66 1.27 5.67
C HIS A 269 -9.19 0.94 5.37
N ALA A 270 -8.64 1.62 4.37
CA ALA A 270 -7.24 1.49 3.99
C ALA A 270 -6.31 2.23 4.97
N HIS A 271 -5.19 1.62 5.34
CA HIS A 271 -4.15 2.27 6.15
C HIS A 271 -3.33 3.28 5.35
N GLY A 272 -2.74 4.25 6.05
CA GLY A 272 -1.68 5.09 5.51
C GLY A 272 -0.34 4.34 5.38
N VAL A 273 0.56 4.86 4.55
CA VAL A 273 1.88 4.29 4.26
C VAL A 273 2.99 4.96 5.08
N ARG A 274 4.07 4.24 5.38
CA ARG A 274 5.32 4.86 5.87
C ARG A 274 6.12 5.47 4.72
N ASN A 275 6.93 6.49 5.00
CA ASN A 275 7.94 6.98 4.06
C ASN A 275 8.91 5.86 3.65
N LEU A 276 9.21 5.78 2.35
CA LEU A 276 10.21 4.85 1.82
C LEU A 276 11.56 5.02 2.52
N VAL A 277 12.14 3.91 3.00
CA VAL A 277 13.48 3.88 3.59
C VAL A 277 14.50 3.90 2.45
N VAL A 278 15.31 4.97 2.40
CA VAL A 278 16.31 5.19 1.34
C VAL A 278 17.75 5.16 1.85
N ASN A 279 17.97 5.16 3.16
CA ASN A 279 19.30 5.07 3.75
C ASN A 279 19.81 3.62 3.65
N PRO A 280 20.88 3.32 2.89
CA PRO A 280 21.40 1.96 2.74
C PRO A 280 21.78 1.30 4.06
N ASP A 281 22.22 2.06 5.07
CA ASP A 281 22.58 1.53 6.40
C ASP A 281 21.36 1.03 7.20
N LEU A 282 20.16 1.35 6.72
CA LEU A 282 18.89 0.85 7.24
C LEU A 282 18.29 -0.25 6.36
N LEU A 283 18.93 -0.65 5.26
CA LEU A 283 18.41 -1.66 4.34
C LEU A 283 19.27 -2.93 4.37
N SER A 284 18.64 -4.08 4.11
CA SER A 284 19.33 -5.34 3.87
C SER A 284 19.57 -5.55 2.37
N ASN A 285 20.37 -6.55 2.02
CA ASN A 285 20.37 -7.06 0.66
C ASN A 285 19.10 -7.88 0.38
N ALA A 286 18.52 -7.71 -0.81
CA ALA A 286 17.36 -8.45 -1.30
C ALA A 286 17.75 -9.51 -2.33
N LYS A 287 16.85 -10.46 -2.61
CA LYS A 287 17.05 -11.60 -3.52
C LYS A 287 15.80 -11.90 -4.36
#